data_AF-A0A413USR6-F1
#
_entry.id   AF-A0A413USR6-F1
#
_cell.length_a   1.000
_cell.length_b   1.000
_cell.length_c   1.000
_cell.angle_alpha   90.00
_cell.angle_beta   90.00
_cell.angle_gamma   90.00
#
_symmetry.space_group_name_H-M   'P 1'
#
loop_
_entity.id
_entity.type
_entity.pdbx_description
1 polymer ?
#
loop_
_entity_poly.entity_id
_entity_poly.type
_entity_poly.pdbx_seq_one_letter_code
_entity_poly.pdbx_strand_id
1 'polypeptide(L)'
;GTQGTQNIAANDIDGSLVVSCEAVQNAKVIAKGFITVFDLSDPILAAFKVKGLASDGQIYPGETGTLIPYAYKRQSGEEVAVASWDFATFDGENNPFTLSGKDSNKFQGKDIALTYTDAARAKTFRVIATSTNPIEL
;
A
#
# COMPACT_ATOMS: atom_id res chain seq x y z
N GLY A 1 -20.14 -10.17 -33.29
CA GLY A 1 -20.02 -11.34 -32.41
C GLY A 1 -19.43 -10.87 -31.10
N THR A 2 -20.18 -11.01 -30.01
CA THR A 2 -19.74 -10.69 -28.65
C THR A 2 -19.18 -11.96 -28.00
N GLN A 3 -17.90 -12.26 -28.23
CA GLN A 3 -17.14 -13.27 -27.48
C GLN A 3 -15.65 -12.84 -27.52
N GLY A 4 -14.93 -12.63 -26.43
CA GLY A 4 -15.22 -12.95 -25.04
C GLY A 4 -15.28 -11.72 -24.14
N THR A 5 -16.37 -11.62 -23.40
CA THR A 5 -16.40 -10.89 -22.13
C THR A 5 -15.44 -11.63 -21.21
N GLN A 6 -14.26 -11.06 -20.91
CA GLN A 6 -13.50 -11.52 -19.75
C GLN A 6 -14.33 -11.15 -18.52
N ASN A 7 -14.67 -12.15 -17.71
CA ASN A 7 -15.15 -11.91 -16.36
C ASN A 7 -13.96 -11.41 -15.54
N ILE A 8 -13.79 -10.10 -15.45
CA ILE A 8 -12.90 -9.50 -14.46
C ILE A 8 -13.65 -9.55 -13.13
N ALA A 9 -13.13 -10.31 -12.17
CA ALA A 9 -13.71 -10.37 -10.84
C ALA A 9 -13.28 -9.12 -10.05
N ALA A 10 -14.11 -8.69 -9.09
CA ALA A 10 -13.88 -7.47 -8.32
C ALA A 10 -12.57 -7.47 -7.50
N ASN A 11 -11.96 -8.64 -7.28
CA ASN A 11 -10.68 -8.84 -6.60
C ASN A 11 -9.45 -8.85 -7.54
N ASP A 12 -9.62 -8.52 -8.82
CA ASP A 12 -8.54 -8.56 -9.83
C ASP A 12 -7.96 -7.17 -10.20
N ILE A 13 -8.47 -6.05 -9.64
CA ILE A 13 -7.97 -4.70 -9.95
C ILE A 13 -7.82 -3.85 -8.68
N ASP A 14 -6.61 -3.32 -8.44
CA ASP A 14 -6.27 -2.54 -7.23
C ASP A 14 -5.70 -1.14 -7.60
N GLY A 15 -6.05 -0.59 -8.77
CA GLY A 15 -5.48 0.68 -9.24
C GLY A 15 -5.98 1.14 -10.61
N SER A 16 -5.42 0.61 -11.70
CA SER A 16 -5.93 0.91 -13.04
C SER A 16 -5.56 -0.16 -14.07
N LEU A 17 -6.45 -0.38 -15.04
CA LEU A 17 -6.26 -1.23 -16.20
C LEU A 17 -6.20 -0.37 -17.46
N VAL A 18 -5.10 -0.44 -18.21
CA VAL A 18 -5.00 0.20 -19.53
C VAL A 18 -5.46 -0.78 -20.59
N VAL A 19 -6.55 -0.43 -21.29
CA VAL A 19 -7.11 -1.22 -22.38
C VAL A 19 -6.78 -0.54 -23.69
N SER A 20 -6.12 -1.24 -24.60
CA SER A 20 -5.85 -0.74 -25.96
C SER A 20 -6.71 -1.44 -26.99
N CYS A 21 -7.16 -0.71 -28.00
CA CYS A 21 -7.79 -1.27 -29.20
C CYS A 21 -6.97 -0.91 -30.44
N GLU A 22 -6.82 -1.87 -31.35
CA GLU A 22 -6.06 -1.70 -32.60
C GLU A 22 -6.96 -2.04 -33.78
N ALA A 23 -6.97 -1.17 -34.80
CA ALA A 23 -7.56 -1.45 -36.09
C ALA A 23 -6.47 -1.94 -37.04
N VAL A 24 -6.67 -3.12 -37.65
CA VAL A 24 -5.68 -3.78 -38.51
C VAL A 24 -6.23 -3.91 -39.92
N GLN A 25 -5.43 -3.55 -40.92
CA GLN A 25 -5.69 -3.78 -42.35
C GLN A 25 -4.45 -4.44 -42.97
N ASN A 26 -4.64 -5.52 -43.72
CA ASN A 26 -3.55 -6.28 -44.36
C ASN A 26 -2.42 -6.66 -43.38
N ALA A 27 -2.81 -7.16 -42.19
CA ALA A 27 -1.90 -7.50 -41.09
C ALA A 27 -1.05 -6.32 -40.55
N LYS A 28 -1.38 -5.07 -40.91
CA LYS A 28 -0.75 -3.88 -40.38
C LYS A 28 -1.73 -3.08 -39.52
N VAL A 29 -1.30 -2.67 -38.34
CA VAL A 29 -2.06 -1.74 -37.49
C VAL A 29 -2.14 -0.39 -38.20
N ILE A 30 -3.36 0.08 -38.47
CA ILE A 30 -3.65 1.36 -39.15
C ILE A 30 -4.20 2.42 -38.19
N ALA A 31 -4.70 2.02 -37.02
CA ALA A 31 -5.08 2.92 -35.94
C ALA A 31 -4.98 2.22 -34.59
N LYS A 32 -4.68 2.98 -33.53
CA LYS A 32 -4.65 2.50 -32.15
C LYS A 32 -5.30 3.52 -31.22
N GLY A 33 -6.16 3.04 -30.33
CA GLY A 33 -6.76 3.81 -29.23
C GLY A 33 -6.44 3.16 -27.89
N PHE A 34 -6.58 3.93 -26.81
CA PHE A 34 -6.44 3.42 -25.44
C PHE A 34 -7.44 4.10 -24.51
N ILE A 35 -7.88 3.38 -23.49
CA ILE A 35 -8.59 3.90 -22.33
C ILE A 35 -7.94 3.37 -21.05
N THR A 36 -8.10 4.11 -19.96
CA THR A 36 -7.73 3.65 -18.62
C THR A 36 -9.01 3.43 -17.82
N VAL A 37 -9.18 2.21 -17.30
CA VAL A 37 -10.25 1.85 -16.36
C VAL A 37 -9.64 1.89 -14.96
N PHE A 38 -10.16 2.74 -14.07
CA PHE A 38 -9.69 2.80 -12.70
C PHE A 38 -10.53 1.86 -11.84
N ASP A 39 -9.89 1.02 -11.02
CA ASP A 39 -10.63 0.38 -9.94
C ASP A 39 -10.71 1.31 -8.74
N LEU A 40 -11.96 1.57 -8.40
CA LEU A 40 -12.40 2.55 -7.42
C LEU A 40 -13.37 1.90 -6.44
N SER A 41 -13.42 0.56 -6.43
CA SER A 41 -14.41 -0.24 -5.72
C SER A 41 -14.21 -0.21 -4.21
N ASP A 42 -12.97 -0.04 -3.73
CA ASP A 42 -12.66 0.08 -2.31
C ASP A 42 -13.28 1.36 -1.69
N PRO A 43 -14.27 1.24 -0.80
CA PRO A 43 -14.86 2.39 -0.12
C PRO A 43 -13.94 2.97 0.97
N ILE A 44 -13.01 2.17 1.48
CA ILE A 44 -12.04 2.53 2.51
C ILE A 44 -10.63 2.29 1.98
N LEU A 45 -9.77 3.29 2.14
CA LEU A 45 -8.34 3.21 1.82
C LEU A 45 -7.52 3.23 3.11
N ALA A 46 -6.31 2.64 3.07
CA ALA A 46 -5.35 2.68 4.17
C ALA A 46 -4.05 3.34 3.74
N ALA A 47 -3.45 4.12 4.65
CA ALA A 47 -2.20 4.83 4.41
C ALA A 47 -1.42 5.03 5.71
N PHE A 48 -0.23 5.61 5.62
CA PHE A 48 0.59 5.99 6.77
C PHE A 48 0.79 7.50 6.82
N LYS A 49 0.60 8.08 8.01
CA LYS A 49 1.18 9.38 8.35
C LYS A 49 2.59 9.15 8.87
N VAL A 50 3.51 10.03 8.53
CA VAL A 50 4.91 9.94 8.96
C VAL A 50 5.29 11.19 9.74
N LYS A 51 5.91 11.00 10.91
CA LYS A 51 6.46 12.06 11.76
C LYS A 51 7.91 11.78 12.10
N GLY A 52 8.67 12.83 12.42
CA GLY A 52 10.05 12.68 12.89
C GLY A 52 11.07 12.29 11.82
N LEU A 53 10.66 12.30 10.55
CA LEU A 53 11.57 12.22 9.41
C LEU A 53 11.82 13.61 8.84
N ALA A 54 12.98 13.80 8.25
CA ALA A 54 13.30 15.02 7.53
C ALA A 54 12.37 15.24 6.32
N SER A 55 12.26 16.49 5.87
CA SER A 55 11.32 16.90 4.81
C SER A 55 11.61 16.27 3.45
N ASP A 56 12.79 15.72 3.26
CA ASP A 56 13.20 14.94 2.08
C ASP A 56 12.80 13.46 2.17
N GLY A 57 12.11 13.07 3.24
CA GLY A 57 11.67 11.70 3.49
C GLY A 57 12.79 10.77 4.00
N GLN A 58 13.97 11.31 4.32
CA GLN A 58 15.10 10.54 4.80
C GLN A 58 15.10 10.45 6.34
N ILE A 59 15.78 9.41 6.84
CA ILE A 59 16.10 9.24 8.26
C ILE A 59 17.61 9.36 8.44
N TYR A 60 18.04 10.25 9.32
CA TYR A 60 19.44 10.55 9.59
C TYR A 60 19.94 9.89 10.89
N PRO A 61 21.27 9.71 11.06
CA PRO A 61 21.83 9.16 12.29
C PRO A 61 21.32 9.87 13.56
N GLY A 62 20.74 9.10 14.48
CA GLY A 62 20.15 9.59 15.72
C GLY A 62 18.65 9.95 15.64
N GLU A 63 18.06 9.95 14.45
CA GLU A 63 16.63 10.22 14.28
C GLU A 63 15.77 8.98 14.49
N THR A 64 14.49 9.24 14.78
CA THR A 64 13.45 8.22 14.88
C THR A 64 12.21 8.71 14.17
N GLY A 65 11.84 8.01 13.09
CA GLY A 65 10.57 8.19 12.41
C GLY A 65 9.45 7.46 13.14
N THR A 66 8.24 8.01 13.14
CA THR A 66 7.03 7.34 13.60
C THR A 66 6.07 7.18 12.43
N LEU A 67 5.74 5.94 12.08
CA LEU A 67 4.69 5.65 11.10
C LEU A 67 3.38 5.37 11.83
N ILE A 68 2.32 6.07 11.43
CA ILE A 68 1.00 5.99 12.04
C ILE A 68 0.03 5.53 10.95
N PRO A 69 -0.35 4.24 10.93
CA PRO A 69 -1.35 3.75 9.99
C PRO A 69 -2.71 4.39 10.29
N TYR A 70 -3.46 4.68 9.24
CA TYR A 70 -4.83 5.15 9.32
C TYR A 70 -5.64 4.62 8.14
N ALA A 71 -6.94 4.47 8.36
CA ALA A 71 -7.92 4.16 7.33
C ALA A 71 -8.82 5.37 7.10
N TYR A 72 -9.31 5.57 5.88
CA TYR A 72 -10.20 6.68 5.56
C TYR A 72 -11.18 6.33 4.44
N LYS A 73 -12.36 6.96 4.48
CA LYS A 73 -13.37 6.84 3.44
C LYS A 73 -12.86 7.49 2.16
N ARG A 74 -12.86 6.72 1.06
CA ARG A 74 -12.34 7.17 -0.23
C ARG A 74 -13.06 8.41 -0.77
N GLN A 75 -14.38 8.50 -0.57
CA GLN A 75 -15.20 9.59 -1.12
C GLN A 75 -15.08 10.89 -0.33
N SER A 76 -15.00 10.82 1.00
CA SER A 76 -15.02 12.00 1.87
C SER A 76 -13.66 12.38 2.43
N GLY A 77 -12.68 11.46 2.43
CA GLY A 77 -11.42 11.63 3.13
C GLY A 77 -11.52 11.50 4.65
N GLU A 78 -12.71 11.18 5.18
CA GLU A 78 -12.94 11.05 6.63
C GLU A 78 -12.19 9.83 7.18
N GLU A 79 -11.39 10.03 8.22
CA GLU A 79 -10.69 8.94 8.90
C GLU A 79 -11.67 8.01 9.61
N VAL A 80 -11.45 6.71 9.46
CA VAL A 80 -12.20 5.67 10.17
C VAL A 80 -11.42 5.23 11.38
N ALA A 81 -12.10 5.17 12.53
CA ALA A 81 -11.49 4.78 13.78
C ALA A 81 -11.01 3.32 13.73
N VAL A 82 -9.71 3.12 13.93
CA VAL A 82 -9.09 1.81 14.12
C VAL A 82 -8.43 1.79 15.49
N ALA A 83 -8.84 0.85 16.35
CA ALA A 83 -8.38 0.81 17.74
C ALA A 83 -6.89 0.45 17.88
N SER A 84 -6.45 -0.51 17.06
CA SER A 84 -5.08 -1.03 17.02
C SER A 84 -4.81 -1.68 15.67
N TRP A 85 -3.52 -1.89 15.37
CA TRP A 85 -3.05 -2.53 14.15
C TRP A 85 -2.15 -3.71 14.51
N ASP A 86 -2.32 -4.83 13.80
CA ASP A 86 -1.35 -5.91 13.74
C ASP A 86 -0.25 -5.53 12.75
N PHE A 87 0.98 -5.37 13.24
CA PHE A 87 2.14 -5.09 12.43
C PHE A 87 2.89 -6.37 12.05
N ALA A 88 3.41 -6.39 10.84
CA ALA A 88 4.45 -7.32 10.41
C ALA A 88 5.57 -6.57 9.68
N THR A 89 6.81 -6.75 10.14
CA THR A 89 7.99 -6.07 9.59
C THR A 89 8.94 -7.02 8.89
N PHE A 90 9.52 -6.55 7.79
CA PHE A 90 10.44 -7.30 6.94
C PHE A 90 11.58 -6.41 6.46
N ASP A 91 12.72 -7.03 6.18
CA ASP A 91 13.87 -6.39 5.54
C ASP A 91 13.71 -6.29 4.01
N GLY A 92 14.73 -5.74 3.33
CA GLY A 92 14.73 -5.54 1.88
C GLY A 92 14.69 -6.83 1.06
N GLU A 93 14.93 -7.98 1.69
CA GLU A 93 14.91 -9.31 1.09
C GLU A 93 13.60 -10.05 1.42
N ASN A 94 12.65 -9.37 2.07
CA ASN A 94 11.38 -9.91 2.59
C ASN A 94 11.55 -10.95 3.72
N ASN A 95 12.68 -10.98 4.42
CA ASN A 95 12.81 -11.81 5.62
C ASN A 95 12.16 -11.11 6.84
N PRO A 96 11.56 -11.88 7.78
CA PRO A 96 11.09 -11.33 9.06
C PRO A 96 12.16 -10.49 9.76
N PHE A 97 11.87 -9.23 10.04
CA PHE A 97 12.81 -8.30 10.65
C PHE A 97 12.30 -7.78 11.99
N THR A 98 13.03 -8.03 13.08
CA THR A 98 12.68 -7.53 14.41
C THR A 98 13.29 -6.14 14.65
N LEU A 99 12.41 -5.16 14.91
CA LEU A 99 12.81 -3.80 15.26
C LEU A 99 13.50 -3.75 16.63
N SER A 100 14.34 -2.75 16.82
CA SER A 100 14.93 -2.46 18.13
C SER A 100 13.84 -2.27 19.19
N GLY A 101 13.97 -2.97 20.32
CA GLY A 101 13.00 -2.90 21.43
C GLY A 101 11.70 -3.68 21.21
N LYS A 102 11.59 -4.49 20.15
CA LYS A 102 10.51 -5.47 19.96
C LYS A 102 11.03 -6.87 20.14
N ASP A 103 10.17 -7.76 20.64
CA ASP A 103 10.50 -9.17 20.85
C ASP A 103 10.27 -10.03 19.58
N SER A 104 9.55 -9.49 18.60
CA SER A 104 9.14 -10.18 17.39
C SER A 104 8.95 -9.20 16.22
N ASN A 105 9.03 -9.72 14.99
CA ASN A 105 8.65 -8.98 13.78
C ASN A 105 7.13 -8.79 13.64
N LYS A 106 6.35 -9.45 14.50
CA LYS A 106 4.90 -9.30 14.61
C LYS A 106 4.53 -8.75 15.98
N PHE A 107 3.79 -7.65 15.99
CA PHE A 107 3.36 -7.01 17.24
C PHE A 107 2.13 -6.13 17.00
N GLN A 108 1.37 -5.85 18.05
CA GLN A 108 0.24 -4.92 18.00
C GLN A 108 0.64 -3.52 18.46
N GLY A 109 -0.01 -2.51 17.91
CA GLY A 109 0.15 -1.13 18.35
C GLY A 109 -0.67 -0.12 17.56
N LYS A 110 -0.54 1.16 17.93
CA LYS A 110 -1.15 2.27 17.20
C LYS A 110 -0.20 2.91 16.18
N ASP A 111 1.09 2.72 16.39
CA ASP A 111 2.16 3.27 15.59
C ASP A 111 3.41 2.37 15.69
N ILE A 112 4.38 2.68 14.84
CA ILE A 112 5.68 2.02 14.78
C ILE A 112 6.76 3.11 14.80
N ALA A 113 7.68 3.00 15.76
CA ALA A 113 8.91 3.77 15.79
C ALA A 113 9.98 3.06 14.94
N LEU A 114 10.57 3.78 14.01
CA LEU A 114 11.66 3.33 13.15
C LEU A 114 12.88 4.20 13.42
N THR A 115 13.92 3.60 13.99
CA THR A 115 15.18 4.30 14.24
C THR A 115 16.09 4.26 12.99
N TYR A 116 17.03 5.20 12.90
CA TYR A 116 18.09 5.10 11.89
C TYR A 116 18.84 3.77 11.96
N THR A 117 19.08 3.26 13.17
CA THR A 117 19.77 1.99 13.37
C THR A 117 18.97 0.83 12.78
N ASP A 118 17.65 0.83 12.92
CA ASP A 118 16.79 -0.14 12.24
C ASP A 118 16.91 0.02 10.72
N ALA A 119 16.73 1.25 10.21
CA ALA A 119 16.87 1.61 8.79
C ALA A 119 18.16 1.06 8.17
N ALA A 120 19.30 1.30 8.84
CA ALA A 120 20.62 0.85 8.41
C ALA A 120 20.76 -0.68 8.42
N ARG A 121 20.17 -1.38 9.41
CA ARG A 121 20.25 -2.84 9.51
C ARG A 121 19.46 -3.55 8.42
N ALA A 122 18.24 -3.09 8.11
CA ALA A 122 17.40 -3.79 7.13
C ALA A 122 17.64 -3.36 5.68
N LYS A 123 18.37 -2.25 5.45
CA LYS A 123 18.66 -1.60 4.15
C LYS A 123 17.44 -1.06 3.40
N THR A 124 16.35 -1.82 3.37
CA THR A 124 15.03 -1.45 2.88
C THR A 124 14.00 -2.04 3.83
N PHE A 125 12.91 -1.34 4.07
CA PHE A 125 11.88 -1.76 5.02
C PHE A 125 10.57 -2.03 4.32
N ARG A 126 9.94 -3.13 4.70
CA ARG A 126 8.52 -3.36 4.43
C ARG A 126 7.78 -3.49 5.74
N VAL A 127 6.74 -2.69 5.89
CA VAL A 127 5.82 -2.71 7.04
C VAL A 127 4.43 -3.01 6.52
N ILE A 128 3.80 -4.01 7.09
CA ILE A 128 2.38 -4.32 6.88
C ILE A 128 1.66 -3.94 8.16
N ALA A 129 0.57 -3.19 8.05
CA ALA A 129 -0.35 -2.90 9.15
C ALA A 129 -1.74 -3.40 8.76
N THR A 130 -2.32 -4.27 9.58
CA THR A 130 -3.66 -4.81 9.39
C THR A 130 -4.54 -4.35 10.55
N SER A 131 -5.74 -3.84 10.29
CA SER A 131 -6.62 -3.38 11.36
C SER A 131 -7.03 -4.58 12.23
N THR A 132 -6.95 -4.45 13.56
CA THR A 132 -7.34 -5.55 14.46
C THR A 132 -8.85 -5.79 14.50
N ASN A 133 -9.62 -4.80 14.06
CA ASN A 133 -11.08 -4.86 14.01
C ASN A 133 -11.54 -4.75 12.55
N PRO A 134 -12.68 -5.40 12.20
CA PRO A 134 -13.38 -5.10 10.96
C PRO A 134 -13.73 -3.62 10.90
N ILE A 135 -13.49 -2.99 9.75
CA ILE A 135 -13.94 -1.63 9.49
C ILE A 135 -15.36 -1.73 8.92
N GLU A 136 -16.33 -1.16 9.62
CA GLU A 136 -17.72 -1.06 9.12
C GLU A 136 -17.80 0.04 8.04
N LEU A 137 -18.56 -0.26 6.97
CA LEU A 137 -18.72 0.56 5.77
C LEU A 137 -19.97 1.44 5.83
#